data_AF-A0A7S2Y2G8-F1
#
_entry.id   AF-A0A7S2Y2G8-F1
#
_cell.length_a   1.000
_cell.length_b   1.000
_cell.length_c   1.000
_cell.angle_alpha   90.00
_cell.angle_beta   90.00
_cell.angle_gamma   90.00
#
_symmetry.space_group_name_H-M   'P 1'
#
loop_
_entity.id
_entity.type
_entity.pdbx_description
1 polymer ?
#
loop_
_entity_poly.entity_id
_entity_poly.type
_entity_poly.pdbx_seq_one_letter_code
_entity_poly.pdbx_strand_id
1 'polypeptide(L)'
;DLQWSDPSSLEALKTIITDHNNSGLMIAGCYRSNEIDDEHLLSKMIRDLAAETQNDQSFFTLTELVVQNLSLGGIVDILSALLSKENHEVLPLAEVCRLRTDGNVFFVQTFLAMLVQEDYLKFQLGTF
;
A
#
# COMPACT_ATOMS: atom_id res chain seq x y z
N ASP A 1 -5.39 6.99 7.33
CA ASP A 1 -6.52 7.14 6.40
C ASP A 1 -6.87 8.60 6.22
N LEU A 2 -6.24 9.23 5.23
CA LEU A 2 -6.47 10.64 4.94
C LEU A 2 -7.89 10.92 4.44
N GLN A 3 -8.55 9.92 3.82
CA GLN A 3 -9.89 10.08 3.26
C GLN A 3 -10.99 10.32 4.32
N TRP A 4 -10.72 10.04 5.60
CA TRP A 4 -11.64 10.33 6.70
C TRP A 4 -11.30 11.59 7.50
N SER A 5 -10.33 12.37 7.04
CA SER A 5 -9.93 13.60 7.72
C SER A 5 -10.99 14.68 7.57
N ASP A 6 -11.25 15.42 8.65
CA ASP A 6 -12.11 16.59 8.59
C ASP A 6 -11.42 17.75 7.84
N PRO A 7 -12.18 18.78 7.39
CA PRO A 7 -11.63 19.89 6.62
C PRO A 7 -10.52 20.66 7.34
N SER A 8 -10.63 20.87 8.66
CA SER A 8 -9.65 21.64 9.43
C SER A 8 -8.34 20.87 9.59
N SER A 9 -8.42 19.54 9.74
CA SER A 9 -7.24 18.67 9.73
C SER A 9 -6.49 18.71 8.39
N LEU A 10 -7.21 18.70 7.26
CA LEU A 10 -6.60 18.81 5.93
C LEU A 10 -5.97 20.19 5.69
N GLU A 11 -6.61 21.26 6.17
CA GLU A 11 -6.06 22.61 6.08
C GLU A 11 -4.75 22.73 6.89
N ALA A 12 -4.74 22.23 8.13
CA ALA A 12 -3.54 22.20 8.96
C ALA A 12 -2.41 21.39 8.29
N LEU A 13 -2.74 20.23 7.70
CA LEU A 13 -1.78 19.42 6.97
C LEU A 13 -1.20 20.18 5.76
N LYS A 14 -2.04 20.86 4.98
CA LYS A 14 -1.61 21.70 3.86
C LYS A 14 -0.65 22.79 4.34
N THR A 15 -0.98 23.51 5.42
CA THR A 15 -0.10 24.54 6.00
C THR A 15 1.26 24.00 6.43
N ILE A 16 1.30 22.80 7.02
CA ILE A 16 2.56 22.18 7.45
C ILE A 16 3.42 21.80 6.23
N ILE A 17 2.80 21.24 5.18
CA ILE A 17 3.50 20.86 3.94
C ILE A 17 4.08 22.10 3.25
N THR A 18 3.33 23.21 3.26
CA THR A 18 3.70 24.43 2.56
C THR A 18 4.50 25.43 3.41
N ASP A 19 4.98 25.03 4.59
CA ASP A 19 5.84 25.89 5.41
C ASP A 19 7.31 25.82 4.96
N HIS A 20 7.76 26.89 4.30
CA HIS A 20 9.14 27.05 3.84
C HIS A 20 10.20 26.96 4.95
N ASN A 21 9.83 27.20 6.21
CA ASN A 21 10.77 27.15 7.33
C ASN A 21 10.99 25.73 7.86
N ASN A 22 10.23 24.74 7.37
CA ASN A 22 10.21 23.38 7.89
C ASN A 22 10.95 22.39 6.97
N SER A 23 12.25 22.58 6.79
CA SER A 23 13.08 21.84 5.82
C SER A 23 13.48 20.40 6.23
N GLY A 24 12.99 19.90 7.36
CA GLY A 24 13.36 18.59 7.92
C GLY A 24 12.22 17.57 8.02
N LEU A 25 11.05 17.87 7.42
CA LEU A 25 9.85 17.05 7.59
C LEU A 25 9.54 16.22 6.33
N MET A 26 9.34 14.92 6.51
CA MET A 26 8.75 14.03 5.51
C MET A 26 7.38 13.56 6.00
N ILE A 27 6.35 13.76 5.19
CA ILE A 27 4.98 13.32 5.49
C ILE A 27 4.63 12.16 4.57
N ALA A 28 4.20 11.05 5.16
CA ALA A 28 3.65 9.91 4.44
C ALA A 28 2.16 9.77 4.81
N GLY A 29 1.31 9.78 3.80
CA GLY A 29 -0.14 9.63 3.95
C GLY A 29 -0.66 8.50 3.06
N CYS A 30 -1.68 7.79 3.53
CA CYS A 30 -2.40 6.78 2.77
C CYS A 30 -3.87 7.15 2.67
N TYR A 31 -4.48 6.83 1.52
CA TYR A 31 -5.92 6.93 1.31
C TYR A 31 -6.41 5.86 0.35
N ARG A 32 -7.72 5.63 0.37
CA ARG A 32 -8.42 4.78 -0.59
C ARG A 32 -8.88 5.63 -1.76
N SER A 33 -8.27 5.42 -2.93
CA SER A 33 -8.62 6.17 -4.15
C SER A 33 -10.05 5.93 -4.62
N ASN A 34 -10.66 4.80 -4.25
CA ASN A 34 -12.06 4.48 -4.57
C ASN A 34 -13.07 5.07 -3.57
N GLU A 35 -12.63 5.72 -2.49
CA GLU A 35 -13.48 6.38 -1.50
C GLU A 35 -13.47 7.91 -1.63
N ILE A 36 -12.67 8.45 -2.55
CA ILE A 36 -12.59 9.89 -2.84
C ILE A 36 -12.92 10.10 -4.31
N ASP A 37 -13.83 11.03 -4.59
CA ASP A 37 -14.13 11.49 -5.95
C ASP A 37 -13.36 12.78 -6.24
N ASP A 38 -13.59 13.37 -7.42
CA ASP A 38 -12.94 14.61 -7.81
C ASP A 38 -13.37 15.81 -6.95
N GLU A 39 -14.54 15.76 -6.32
CA GLU A 39 -15.09 16.83 -5.47
C GLU A 39 -14.63 16.73 -4.01
N HIS A 40 -14.08 15.59 -3.60
CA HIS A 40 -13.59 15.35 -2.25
C HIS A 40 -12.46 16.33 -1.86
N LEU A 41 -12.50 16.83 -0.61
CA LEU A 41 -11.54 17.82 -0.10
C LEU A 41 -10.08 17.36 -0.19
N LEU A 42 -9.84 16.08 0.10
CA LEU A 42 -8.52 15.47 -0.06
C LEU A 42 -8.03 15.52 -1.51
N SER A 43 -8.88 15.18 -2.48
CA SER A 43 -8.54 15.24 -3.91
C SER A 43 -8.19 16.66 -4.34
N LYS A 44 -8.95 17.65 -3.86
CA LYS A 44 -8.64 19.06 -4.08
C LYS A 44 -7.28 19.45 -3.48
N MET A 45 -7.02 19.08 -2.23
CA MET A 45 -5.74 19.36 -1.56
C MET A 45 -4.56 18.76 -2.31
N ILE A 46 -4.65 17.51 -2.77
CA ILE A 46 -3.58 16.84 -3.53
C ILE A 46 -3.34 17.57 -4.86
N ARG A 47 -4.39 17.96 -5.58
CA ARG A 47 -4.25 18.73 -6.84
C ARG A 47 -3.60 20.10 -6.61
N ASP A 48 -4.00 20.81 -5.56
CA ASP A 48 -3.41 22.09 -5.21
C ASP A 48 -1.91 21.94 -4.92
N LEU A 49 -1.53 20.96 -4.09
CA LEU A 49 -0.13 20.67 -3.76
C LEU A 49 0.67 20.26 -5.00
N ALA A 50 0.09 19.44 -5.90
CA ALA A 50 0.73 19.05 -7.14
C ALA A 50 0.99 20.27 -8.04
N ALA A 51 0.04 21.21 -8.14
CA ALA A 51 0.23 22.45 -8.89
C ALA A 51 1.34 23.32 -8.28
N GLU A 52 1.43 23.39 -6.95
CA GLU A 52 2.48 24.13 -6.25
C GLU A 52 3.90 23.59 -6.53
N THR A 53 4.04 22.27 -6.74
CA THR A 53 5.35 21.68 -7.12
C THR A 53 5.86 22.08 -8.50
N GLN A 54 5.01 22.64 -9.37
CA GLN A 54 5.39 23.07 -10.71
C GLN A 54 5.94 24.51 -10.75
N ASN A 55 5.89 25.23 -9.63
CA ASN A 55 6.42 26.59 -9.53
C ASN A 55 7.93 26.57 -9.24
N ASP A 56 8.67 27.50 -9.84
CA ASP A 56 10.13 27.66 -9.62
C ASP A 56 10.53 27.94 -8.16
N GLN A 57 9.57 28.33 -7.33
CA GLN A 57 9.75 28.60 -5.90
C GLN A 57 9.33 27.42 -5.00
N SER A 58 9.02 26.26 -5.57
CA SER A 58 8.67 25.09 -4.79
C SER A 58 9.87 24.58 -3.97
N PHE A 59 9.57 24.10 -2.77
CA PHE A 59 10.53 23.75 -1.71
C PHE A 59 10.22 22.36 -1.13
N PHE A 60 9.20 21.68 -1.65
CA PHE A 60 8.85 20.32 -1.29
C PHE A 60 8.66 19.48 -2.56
N THR A 61 8.67 18.16 -2.42
CA THR A 61 8.36 17.23 -3.49
C THR A 61 7.13 16.43 -3.09
N LEU A 62 6.21 16.22 -4.03
CA LEU A 62 5.06 15.34 -3.87
C LEU A 62 5.30 14.05 -4.66
N THR A 63 5.15 12.90 -4.00
CA THR A 63 5.26 11.59 -4.64
C THR A 63 4.01 10.77 -4.34
N GLU A 64 3.29 10.39 -5.38
CA GLU A 64 2.15 9.48 -5.27
C GLU A 64 2.60 8.05 -5.56
N LEU A 65 2.28 7.13 -4.66
CA LEU A 65 2.58 5.71 -4.80
C LEU A 65 1.27 4.93 -4.84
N VAL A 66 0.95 4.36 -6.00
CA VAL A 66 -0.20 3.48 -6.15
C VAL A 66 0.19 2.08 -5.70
N VAL A 67 -0.30 1.67 -4.53
CA VAL A 67 -0.08 0.32 -3.99
C VAL A 67 -1.08 -0.65 -4.64
N GLN A 68 -0.57 -1.52 -5.51
CA GLN A 68 -1.37 -2.54 -6.19
C GLN A 68 -1.49 -3.83 -5.37
N ASN A 69 -2.41 -4.70 -5.77
CA ASN A 69 -2.46 -6.09 -5.30
C ASN A 69 -1.13 -6.80 -5.60
N LEU A 70 -0.81 -7.84 -4.82
CA LEU A 70 0.40 -8.64 -5.01
C LEU A 70 0.44 -9.22 -6.44
N SER A 71 1.59 -9.09 -7.07
CA SER A 71 1.89 -9.83 -8.31
C SER A 71 2.07 -11.32 -7.99
N LEU A 72 2.04 -12.17 -9.02
CA LEU A 72 2.38 -13.59 -8.85
C LEU A 72 3.78 -13.75 -8.24
N GLY A 73 4.76 -12.98 -8.73
CA GLY A 73 6.12 -12.97 -8.18
C GLY A 73 6.15 -12.57 -6.70
N GLY A 74 5.39 -11.54 -6.30
CA GLY A 74 5.31 -11.14 -4.90
C GLY A 74 4.71 -12.23 -4.00
N ILE A 75 3.73 -12.99 -4.49
CA ILE A 75 3.19 -14.15 -3.75
C ILE A 75 4.23 -15.28 -3.69
N VAL A 76 4.96 -15.55 -4.78
CA VAL A 76 6.06 -16.53 -4.80
C VAL A 76 7.10 -16.17 -3.75
N ASP A 77 7.57 -14.92 -3.71
CA ASP A 77 8.60 -14.48 -2.75
C ASP A 77 8.11 -14.64 -1.30
N ILE A 78 6.85 -14.29 -1.03
CA ILE A 78 6.22 -14.50 0.28
C ILE A 78 6.18 -15.99 0.64
N LEU A 79 5.71 -16.85 -0.27
CA LEU A 79 5.59 -18.28 0.00
C LEU A 79 6.94 -18.97 0.14
N SER A 80 7.92 -18.63 -0.69
CA SER A 80 9.29 -19.14 -0.60
C SER A 80 9.89 -18.82 0.77
N ALA A 81 9.71 -17.58 1.24
CA ALA A 81 10.17 -17.16 2.57
C ALA A 81 9.41 -17.87 3.70
N LEU A 82 8.08 -17.95 3.62
CA LEU A 82 7.24 -18.57 4.66
C LEU A 82 7.46 -20.08 4.79
N LEU A 83 7.68 -20.77 3.66
CA LEU A 83 7.80 -22.22 3.60
C LEU A 83 9.26 -22.69 3.59
N SER A 84 10.23 -21.78 3.51
CA SER A 84 11.65 -22.09 3.33
C SER A 84 11.89 -23.00 2.12
N LYS A 85 11.30 -22.61 0.99
CA LYS A 85 11.28 -23.37 -0.27
C LYS A 85 11.77 -22.52 -1.43
N GLU A 86 12.29 -23.19 -2.46
CA GLU A 86 12.72 -22.49 -3.67
C GLU A 86 11.51 -21.98 -4.47
N ASN A 87 11.70 -20.89 -5.23
CA ASN A 87 10.62 -20.25 -5.99
C ASN A 87 9.85 -21.20 -6.91
N HIS A 88 10.53 -22.17 -7.52
CA HIS A 88 9.90 -23.14 -8.42
C HIS A 88 9.04 -24.18 -7.66
N GLU A 89 9.34 -24.46 -6.39
CA GLU A 89 8.56 -25.38 -5.56
C GLU A 89 7.24 -24.76 -5.09
N VAL A 90 7.22 -23.44 -4.84
CA VAL A 90 6.02 -22.74 -4.35
C VAL A 90 5.16 -22.13 -5.47
N LEU A 91 5.67 -22.06 -6.69
CA LEU A 91 4.98 -21.46 -7.84
C LEU A 91 3.56 -22.02 -8.05
N PRO A 92 3.31 -23.35 -8.02
CA PRO A 92 1.95 -23.87 -8.20
C PRO A 92 0.98 -23.38 -7.11
N LEU A 93 1.43 -23.27 -5.86
CA LEU A 93 0.61 -22.73 -4.77
C LEU A 93 0.40 -21.22 -4.95
N ALA A 94 1.42 -20.49 -5.40
CA ALA A 94 1.32 -19.05 -5.68
C ALA A 94 0.29 -18.75 -6.76
N GLU A 95 0.23 -19.56 -7.82
CA GLU A 95 -0.76 -19.44 -8.89
C GLU A 95 -2.19 -19.63 -8.37
N VAL A 96 -2.41 -20.67 -7.56
CA VAL A 96 -3.71 -20.91 -6.92
C VAL A 96 -4.08 -19.76 -6.00
N CYS A 97 -3.15 -19.28 -5.16
CA CYS A 97 -3.37 -18.13 -4.30
C CYS A 97 -3.77 -16.90 -5.12
N ARG A 98 -3.02 -16.58 -6.18
CA ARG A 98 -3.30 -15.42 -7.05
C ARG A 98 -4.68 -15.53 -7.71
N LEU A 99 -5.02 -16.71 -8.23
CA LEU A 99 -6.30 -16.97 -8.88
C LEU A 99 -7.48 -16.82 -7.91
N ARG A 100 -7.34 -17.29 -6.67
CA ARG A 100 -8.43 -17.31 -5.68
C ARG A 100 -8.66 -15.97 -4.98
N THR A 101 -7.65 -15.10 -4.98
CA THR A 101 -7.63 -13.89 -4.12
C THR A 101 -7.47 -12.61 -4.92
N ASP A 102 -7.26 -12.72 -6.23
CA ASP A 102 -6.83 -11.64 -7.10
C ASP A 102 -5.58 -10.88 -6.56
N GLY A 103 -4.73 -11.59 -5.81
CA GLY A 103 -3.51 -11.03 -5.22
C GLY A 103 -3.75 -10.01 -4.11
N ASN A 104 -5.00 -9.84 -3.68
CA ASN A 104 -5.29 -9.01 -2.52
C ASN A 104 -4.62 -9.64 -1.28
N VAL A 105 -3.68 -8.92 -0.66
CA VAL A 105 -2.83 -9.45 0.41
C VAL A 105 -3.64 -9.99 1.61
N PHE A 106 -4.75 -9.35 1.95
CA PHE A 106 -5.62 -9.80 3.03
C PHE A 106 -6.28 -11.15 2.69
N PHE A 107 -6.76 -11.31 1.45
CA PHE A 107 -7.32 -12.58 1.00
C PHE A 107 -6.26 -13.65 0.79
N VAL A 108 -5.04 -13.32 0.36
CA VAL A 108 -3.91 -14.26 0.33
C VAL A 108 -3.64 -14.81 1.72
N GLN A 109 -3.53 -13.95 2.73
CA GLN A 109 -3.31 -14.37 4.13
C GLN A 109 -4.46 -15.24 4.64
N THR A 110 -5.71 -14.83 4.39
CA THR A 110 -6.90 -15.57 4.84
C THR A 110 -6.99 -16.93 4.16
N PHE A 111 -6.68 -17.00 2.87
CA PHE A 111 -6.67 -18.25 2.11
C PHE A 111 -5.58 -19.20 2.61
N LEU A 112 -4.37 -18.70 2.86
CA LEU A 112 -3.30 -19.52 3.45
C LEU A 112 -3.66 -20.01 4.85
N ALA A 113 -4.25 -19.16 5.69
CA ALA A 113 -4.72 -19.55 7.02
C ALA A 113 -5.79 -20.65 6.95
N MET A 114 -6.73 -20.55 6.00
CA MET A 114 -7.71 -21.61 5.73
C MET A 114 -7.03 -22.92 5.31
N LEU A 115 -6.04 -22.88 4.40
CA LEU A 115 -5.33 -24.10 3.98
C LEU A 115 -4.61 -24.78 5.15
N VAL A 116 -4.07 -24.01 6.08
CA VAL A 116 -3.45 -24.54 7.30
C VAL A 116 -4.48 -25.14 8.24
N GLN A 117 -5.60 -24.44 8.45
CA GLN A 117 -6.69 -24.91 9.31
C GLN A 117 -7.31 -26.23 8.81
N GLU A 118 -7.43 -26.38 7.49
CA GLU A 118 -7.98 -27.57 6.83
C GLU A 118 -6.92 -28.63 6.52
N ASP A 119 -5.72 -28.54 7.12
CA ASP A 119 -4.61 -29.48 6.96
C ASP A 119 -4.05 -29.65 5.52
N TYR A 120 -4.48 -28.82 4.56
CA TYR A 120 -3.99 -28.80 3.17
C TYR A 120 -2.59 -28.19 3.03
N LEU A 121 -2.19 -27.33 3.97
CA LEU A 121 -0.86 -26.73 4.02
C LEU A 121 -0.25 -26.96 5.39
N LYS A 122 0.89 -27.65 5.42
CA LYS A 122 1.69 -27.86 6.63
C LYS A 122 3.05 -27.24 6.42
N PHE A 123 3.50 -26.49 7.41
CA PHE A 123 4.82 -25.90 7.40
C PHE A 123 5.37 -25.91 8.82
N GLN A 124 6.68 -26.06 8.92
CA GLN A 124 7.42 -25.71 10.12
C GLN A 124 8.08 -24.38 9.81
N LEU A 125 7.85 -23.36 10.64
CA LEU A 125 8.77 -22.24 10.65
C LEU A 125 10.14 -22.85 10.93
N GLY A 126 11.05 -22.78 9.95
CA GLY A 126 12.44 -23.10 10.19
C GLY A 126 12.89 -22.27 11.39
N THR A 127 13.36 -22.93 12.44
CA THR A 127 14.11 -22.25 13.50
C THR A 127 15.29 -21.56 12.81
N PHE A 128 15.31 -20.23 12.91
CA PHE A 128 16.43 -19.39 12.47
C PHE A 128 17.75 -19.86 13.10
#